data_AF-A0A3D2TF40-F1
#
_entry.id   AF-A0A3D2TF40-F1
#
_cell.length_a   1.000
_cell.length_b   1.000
_cell.length_c   1.000
_cell.angle_alpha   90.00
_cell.angle_beta   90.00
_cell.angle_gamma   90.00
#
_symmetry.space_group_name_H-M   'P 1'
#
loop_
_entity.id
_entity.type
_entity.pdbx_description
1 polymer ?
#
loop_
_entity_poly.entity_id
_entity_poly.type
_entity_poly.pdbx_seq_one_letter_code
_entity_poly.pdbx_strand_id
1 'polypeptide(L)'
;MPELFLDPSSRLQVTDGRPHYLGVQGSNSIFQGLKKEGIRFRDIIDGSSNTLAILQVNDEHASIWTQPKDWEMDKRDPLRGLSNSLHPGIFLGGICDGSVHSISVDIDPTTFKHLLMFNDGQVVNYD
;
A
#
# COMPACT_ATOMS: atom_id res chain seq x y z
N MET A 1 7.75 15.37 8.70
CA MET A 1 6.55 14.50 8.59
C MET A 1 5.97 14.32 9.99
N PRO A 2 4.67 14.04 10.13
CA PRO A 2 4.09 13.66 11.43
C PRO A 2 4.69 12.35 11.96
N GLU A 3 4.92 12.27 13.27
CA GLU A 3 5.44 11.07 13.94
C GLU A 3 4.51 9.86 13.80
N LEU A 4 3.20 10.10 13.67
CA LEU A 4 2.19 9.06 13.47
C LEU A 4 2.45 8.14 12.26
N PHE A 5 3.15 8.63 11.24
CA PHE A 5 3.46 7.85 10.02
C PHE A 5 4.81 7.13 10.07
N LEU A 6 5.52 7.23 11.19
CA LEU A 6 6.73 6.47 11.47
C LEU A 6 6.34 5.16 12.19
N ASP A 7 6.74 4.01 11.64
CA ASP A 7 6.48 2.75 12.32
C ASP A 7 7.29 2.66 13.64
N PRO A 8 6.68 2.28 14.78
CA PRO A 8 7.40 2.17 16.05
C PRO A 8 8.55 1.14 16.06
N SER A 9 8.54 0.19 15.13
CA SER A 9 9.56 -0.86 14.97
C SER A 9 10.70 -0.44 14.04
N SER A 10 10.60 0.75 13.44
CA SER A 10 11.59 1.28 12.51
C SER A 10 12.89 1.70 13.19
N ARG A 11 13.99 1.67 12.42
CA ARG A 11 15.26 2.28 12.82
C ARG A 11 15.36 3.75 12.40
N LEU A 12 14.41 4.23 11.59
CA LEU A 12 14.33 5.61 11.16
C LEU A 12 13.80 6.51 12.28
N GLN A 13 14.13 7.80 12.20
CA GLN A 13 13.66 8.84 13.09
C GLN A 13 12.73 9.81 12.36
N VAL A 14 11.93 10.56 13.11
CA VAL A 14 11.05 11.60 12.54
C VAL A 14 11.84 12.61 11.68
N THR A 15 13.09 12.88 12.05
CA THR A 15 14.04 13.77 11.36
C THR A 15 14.49 13.24 10.01
N ASP A 16 14.42 11.92 9.75
CA ASP A 16 14.69 11.34 8.42
C ASP A 16 13.62 11.75 7.41
N GLY A 17 12.42 12.11 7.86
CA GLY A 17 11.34 12.57 6.99
C GLY A 17 10.83 11.50 6.01
N ARG A 18 11.03 10.21 6.31
CA ARG A 18 10.62 9.06 5.50
C ARG A 18 9.56 8.21 6.23
N PRO A 19 8.27 8.32 5.91
CA PRO A 19 7.22 7.53 6.54
C PRO A 19 7.10 6.15 5.91
N HIS A 20 6.49 5.23 6.65
CA HIS A 20 6.31 3.83 6.23
C HIS A 20 4.98 3.56 5.56
N TYR A 21 4.00 4.44 5.69
CA TYR A 21 2.67 4.25 5.11
C TYR A 21 2.54 5.05 3.82
N LEU A 22 2.56 4.36 2.69
CA LEU A 22 2.56 4.95 1.35
C LEU A 22 1.28 4.58 0.60
N GLY A 23 0.80 5.47 -0.26
CA GLY A 23 -0.29 5.16 -1.17
C GLY A 23 0.11 4.12 -2.22
N VAL A 24 -0.82 3.31 -2.69
CA VAL A 24 -0.59 2.41 -3.82
C VAL A 24 -0.79 3.19 -5.12
N GLN A 25 0.30 3.45 -5.85
CA GLN A 25 0.27 4.08 -7.16
C GLN A 25 0.22 3.04 -8.29
N GLY A 26 -0.52 3.37 -9.36
CA GLY A 26 -0.70 2.51 -10.51
C GLY A 26 -1.83 2.98 -11.43
N SER A 27 -1.85 2.49 -12.67
CA SER A 27 -2.87 2.90 -13.64
C SER A 27 -4.29 2.46 -13.24
N ASN A 28 -4.39 1.37 -12.46
CA ASN A 28 -5.65 0.78 -12.00
C ASN A 28 -5.79 0.80 -10.46
N SER A 29 -4.88 1.48 -9.75
CA SER A 29 -5.06 1.74 -8.31
C SER A 29 -5.92 2.99 -8.10
N ILE A 30 -6.32 3.22 -6.85
CA ILE A 30 -7.10 4.41 -6.49
C ILE A 30 -6.28 5.71 -6.59
N PHE A 31 -4.96 5.64 -6.37
CA PHE A 31 -4.05 6.78 -6.47
C PHE A 31 -3.41 6.82 -7.85
N GLN A 32 -4.07 7.50 -8.78
CA GLN A 32 -3.64 7.59 -10.18
C GLN A 32 -2.65 8.74 -10.46
N GLY A 33 -1.91 9.18 -9.44
CA GLY A 33 -0.93 10.27 -9.54
C GLY A 33 -1.54 11.60 -9.98
N LEU A 34 -0.93 12.26 -10.98
CA LEU A 34 -1.30 13.61 -11.44
C LEU A 34 -2.54 13.67 -12.35
N LYS A 35 -3.37 12.64 -12.41
CA LYS A 35 -4.64 12.73 -13.15
C LYS A 35 -5.51 13.84 -12.53
N LYS A 36 -6.15 14.62 -13.40
CA LYS A 36 -6.96 15.78 -12.99
C LYS A 36 -8.15 15.44 -12.09
N GLU A 37 -8.69 14.23 -12.23
CA GLU A 37 -9.87 13.78 -11.51
C GLU A 37 -9.51 12.57 -10.65
N GLY A 38 -9.85 12.63 -9.37
CA GLY A 38 -9.72 11.49 -8.45
C GLY A 38 -10.76 10.42 -8.75
N ILE A 39 -10.49 9.20 -8.28
CA ILE A 39 -11.44 8.09 -8.36
C ILE A 39 -12.63 8.38 -7.44
N ARG A 40 -13.85 8.27 -7.97
CA ARG A 40 -15.06 8.43 -7.15
C ARG A 40 -15.36 7.10 -6.47
N PHE A 41 -16.03 7.16 -5.34
CA PHE A 41 -16.42 5.95 -4.60
C PHE A 41 -17.21 4.95 -5.45
N ARG A 42 -18.13 5.44 -6.30
CA ARG A 42 -18.90 4.63 -7.26
C ARG A 42 -18.07 3.93 -8.35
N ASP A 43 -16.83 4.35 -8.56
CA ASP A 43 -15.96 3.75 -9.57
C ASP A 43 -15.17 2.55 -8.99
N ILE A 44 -15.14 2.37 -7.65
CA ILE A 44 -14.54 1.21 -6.94
C ILE A 44 -15.50 0.03 -7.00
N ILE A 45 -15.57 -0.62 -8.16
CA ILE A 45 -16.58 -1.65 -8.46
C ILE A 45 -16.26 -3.02 -7.83
N ASP A 46 -15.00 -3.29 -7.50
CA ASP A 46 -14.61 -4.54 -6.81
C ASP A 46 -14.92 -4.51 -5.31
N GLY A 47 -15.34 -3.33 -4.82
CA GLY A 47 -15.73 -3.08 -3.44
C GLY A 47 -14.63 -2.36 -2.66
N SER A 48 -15.04 -1.38 -1.85
CA SER A 48 -14.11 -0.62 -1.01
C SER A 48 -13.40 -1.50 0.03
N SER A 49 -14.02 -2.58 0.48
CA SER A 49 -13.43 -3.54 1.42
C SER A 49 -12.46 -4.54 0.77
N ASN A 50 -12.36 -4.55 -0.56
CA ASN A 50 -11.48 -5.44 -1.33
C ASN A 50 -10.38 -4.68 -2.07
N THR A 51 -10.25 -3.37 -1.86
CA THR A 51 -9.29 -2.52 -2.56
C THR A 51 -8.29 -1.94 -1.57
N LEU A 52 -7.01 -2.25 -1.77
CA LEU A 52 -5.90 -1.74 -0.98
C LEU A 52 -5.55 -0.30 -1.39
N ALA A 53 -5.58 0.61 -0.43
CA ALA A 53 -5.30 2.02 -0.63
C ALA A 53 -3.86 2.38 -0.23
N ILE A 54 -3.48 1.99 0.98
CA ILE A 54 -2.22 2.36 1.63
C ILE A 54 -1.56 1.08 2.10
N LEU A 55 -0.23 1.03 2.07
CA LEU A 55 0.52 -0.09 2.60
C LEU A 55 1.71 0.36 3.43
N GLN A 56 2.12 -0.51 4.35
CA GLN A 56 3.33 -0.35 5.13
C GLN A 56 4.53 -0.91 4.35
N VAL A 57 5.54 -0.07 4.14
CA VAL A 57 6.83 -0.45 3.56
C VAL A 57 7.91 -0.55 4.62
N ASN A 58 9.01 -1.22 4.32
CA ASN A 58 10.19 -1.27 5.17
C ASN A 58 11.04 0.01 5.11
N ASP A 59 12.02 0.12 6.00
CA ASP A 59 12.92 1.29 6.13
C ASP A 59 13.65 1.67 4.83
N GLU A 60 13.95 0.68 3.98
CA GLU A 60 14.67 0.88 2.71
C GLU A 60 13.77 1.48 1.61
N HIS A 61 12.48 1.21 1.67
CA HIS A 61 11.49 1.66 0.67
C HIS A 61 10.66 2.85 1.15
N ALA A 62 10.81 3.26 2.42
CA ALA A 62 10.26 4.52 2.95
C ALA A 62 10.79 5.72 2.14
N SER A 63 9.88 6.45 1.50
CA SER A 63 10.22 7.59 0.62
C SER A 63 10.12 8.91 1.36
N ILE A 64 10.81 9.96 0.90
CA ILE A 64 10.74 11.28 1.56
C ILE A 64 9.31 11.82 1.47
N TRP A 65 8.71 12.19 2.60
CA TRP A 65 7.31 12.64 2.69
C TRP A 65 6.92 13.75 1.72
N THR A 66 7.82 14.70 1.47
CA THR A 66 7.55 15.84 0.59
C THR A 66 7.79 15.52 -0.89
N GLN A 67 8.29 14.33 -1.21
CA GLN A 67 8.52 13.90 -2.57
C GLN A 67 7.22 13.35 -3.17
N PRO A 68 6.88 13.65 -4.44
CA PRO A 68 5.71 13.09 -5.11
C PRO A 68 5.98 11.64 -5.55
N LYS A 69 6.34 10.77 -4.61
CA LYS A 69 6.68 9.38 -4.85
C LYS A 69 6.05 8.52 -3.76
N ASP A 70 5.18 7.61 -4.16
CA ASP A 70 4.64 6.57 -3.29
C ASP A 70 5.14 5.19 -3.73
N TRP A 71 4.47 4.13 -3.28
CA TRP A 71 4.77 2.76 -3.63
C TRP A 71 4.13 2.37 -4.96
N GLU A 72 4.94 1.79 -5.85
CA GLU A 72 4.50 1.23 -7.13
C GLU A 72 4.89 -0.25 -7.18
N MET A 73 4.00 -1.08 -7.73
CA MET A 73 4.24 -2.52 -7.85
C MET A 73 5.37 -2.82 -8.85
N ASP A 74 6.42 -3.51 -8.40
CA ASP A 74 7.44 -4.08 -9.28
C ASP A 74 6.88 -5.34 -9.96
N LYS A 75 6.96 -5.41 -11.30
CA LYS A 75 6.41 -6.53 -12.08
C LYS A 75 7.14 -7.85 -11.84
N ARG A 76 8.40 -7.81 -11.37
CA ARG A 76 9.24 -8.97 -11.11
C ARG A 76 9.16 -9.41 -9.66
N ASP A 77 8.87 -8.47 -8.76
CA ASP A 77 8.73 -8.70 -7.33
C ASP A 77 7.55 -7.88 -6.77
N PRO A 78 6.32 -8.40 -6.88
CA PRO A 78 5.13 -7.64 -6.50
C PRO A 78 5.10 -7.19 -5.03
N LEU A 79 5.80 -7.90 -4.15
CA LEU A 79 5.84 -7.62 -2.70
C LEU A 79 7.09 -6.82 -2.29
N ARG A 80 7.81 -6.26 -3.27
CA ARG A 80 9.04 -5.51 -3.05
C ARG A 80 8.86 -4.41 -2.00
N GLY A 81 9.69 -4.47 -0.96
CA GLY A 81 9.71 -3.47 0.10
C GLY A 81 8.60 -3.63 1.15
N LEU A 82 7.73 -4.63 1.03
CA LEU A 82 6.70 -4.95 2.01
C LEU A 82 7.17 -6.03 2.99
N SER A 83 8.09 -6.87 2.56
CA SER A 83 8.70 -7.91 3.39
C SER A 83 9.90 -7.37 4.17
N ASN A 84 10.21 -8.07 5.27
CA ASN A 84 11.41 -7.88 6.10
C ASN A 84 11.59 -6.49 6.71
N SER A 85 11.25 -6.38 7.99
CA SER A 85 12.11 -5.86 9.08
C SER A 85 11.29 -5.29 10.24
N LEU A 86 10.12 -4.70 9.93
CA LEU A 86 9.27 -4.04 10.91
C LEU A 86 8.40 -5.05 11.67
N HIS A 87 7.66 -5.89 10.93
CA HIS A 87 6.75 -6.89 11.48
C HIS A 87 7.00 -8.24 10.81
N PRO A 88 7.52 -9.26 11.51
CA PRO A 88 7.81 -10.55 10.90
C PRO A 88 6.57 -11.25 10.31
N GLY A 89 6.63 -11.63 9.04
CA GLY A 89 5.60 -12.43 8.36
C GLY A 89 4.39 -11.65 7.83
N ILE A 90 4.26 -10.36 8.15
CA ILE A 90 3.13 -9.54 7.70
C ILE A 90 3.56 -8.13 7.28
N PHE A 91 2.68 -7.42 6.60
CA PHE A 91 2.67 -5.97 6.49
C PHE A 91 1.26 -5.43 6.75
N LEU A 92 1.15 -4.18 7.18
CA LEU A 92 -0.14 -3.53 7.38
C LEU A 92 -0.66 -2.95 6.05
N GLY A 93 -1.92 -3.27 5.73
CA GLY A 93 -2.63 -2.74 4.57
C GLY A 93 -3.85 -1.92 5.01
N GLY A 94 -3.93 -0.67 4.56
CA GLY A 94 -5.10 0.19 4.72
C GLY A 94 -6.03 0.04 3.52
N ILE A 95 -7.26 -0.38 3.77
CA ILE A 95 -8.29 -0.67 2.77
C ILE A 95 -9.13 0.59 2.49
N CYS A 96 -9.74 0.69 1.31
CA CYS A 96 -10.52 1.88 0.91
C CYS A 96 -11.75 2.15 1.81
N ASP A 97 -12.22 1.17 2.57
CA ASP A 97 -13.30 1.35 3.55
C ASP A 97 -12.80 1.90 4.91
N GLY A 98 -11.49 2.10 5.07
CA GLY A 98 -10.85 2.61 6.28
C GLY A 98 -10.43 1.54 7.28
N SER A 99 -10.70 0.25 7.01
CA SER A 99 -10.16 -0.85 7.81
C SER A 99 -8.66 -1.04 7.57
N VAL A 100 -8.00 -1.66 8.55
CA VAL A 100 -6.57 -2.04 8.45
C VAL A 100 -6.46 -3.54 8.65
N HIS A 101 -5.83 -4.21 7.70
CA HIS A 101 -5.60 -5.65 7.72
C HIS A 101 -4.11 -5.95 7.87
N SER A 102 -3.78 -7.01 8.59
CA SER A 102 -2.43 -7.58 8.61
C SER A 102 -2.34 -8.61 7.50
N ILE A 103 -1.62 -8.30 6.43
CA ILE A 103 -1.55 -9.14 5.24
C ILE A 103 -0.27 -9.95 5.29
N SER A 104 -0.38 -11.27 5.05
CA SER A 104 0.79 -12.16 5.01
C SER A 104 1.76 -11.77 3.89
N VAL A 105 3.07 -11.80 4.16
CA VAL A 105 4.10 -11.66 3.12
C VAL A 105 4.19 -12.89 2.21
N ASP A 106 3.54 -13.99 2.58
CA ASP A 106 3.40 -15.20 1.77
C ASP A 106 2.12 -15.20 0.91
N ILE A 107 1.40 -14.08 0.86
CA ILE A 107 0.22 -13.91 0.00
C ILE A 107 0.55 -14.27 -1.45
N ASP A 108 -0.38 -14.96 -2.12
CA ASP A 108 -0.23 -15.24 -3.55
C ASP A 108 -0.07 -13.92 -4.34
N PRO A 109 0.98 -13.78 -5.16
CA PRO A 109 1.23 -12.53 -5.88
C PRO A 109 0.09 -12.11 -6.82
N THR A 110 -0.69 -13.06 -7.33
CA THR A 110 -1.86 -12.77 -8.16
C THR A 110 -2.99 -12.20 -7.31
N THR A 111 -3.29 -12.82 -6.16
CA THR A 111 -4.23 -12.26 -5.17
C THR A 111 -3.81 -10.87 -4.71
N PHE A 112 -2.54 -10.67 -4.39
CA PHE A 112 -2.03 -9.36 -3.98
C PHE A 112 -2.22 -8.32 -5.08
N LYS A 113 -1.91 -8.67 -6.34
CA LYS A 113 -2.12 -7.76 -7.47
C LYS A 113 -3.58 -7.36 -7.65
N HIS A 114 -4.53 -8.27 -7.42
CA HIS A 114 -5.95 -7.97 -7.48
C HIS A 114 -6.38 -6.99 -6.38
N LEU A 115 -5.81 -7.09 -5.17
CA LEU A 115 -6.05 -6.10 -4.11
C LEU A 115 -5.61 -4.67 -4.50
N LEU A 116 -4.62 -4.52 -5.38
CA LEU A 116 -4.14 -3.20 -5.80
C LEU A 116 -5.06 -2.53 -6.83
N MET A 117 -6.04 -3.25 -7.40
CA MET A 117 -6.94 -2.76 -8.44
C MET A 117 -8.34 -2.53 -7.88
N PHE A 118 -9.00 -1.46 -8.33
CA PHE A 118 -10.35 -1.13 -7.85
C PHE A 118 -11.48 -1.63 -8.77
N ASN A 119 -11.13 -2.19 -9.95
CA ASN A 119 -12.07 -2.48 -11.03
C ASN A 119 -11.68 -3.62 -11.99
N ASP A 120 -10.96 -4.64 -11.54
CA ASP A 120 -10.58 -5.81 -12.36
C ASP A 120 -11.57 -6.99 -12.27
N GLY A 121 -12.54 -6.92 -11.36
CA GLY A 121 -13.61 -7.92 -11.19
C GLY A 121 -13.14 -9.25 -10.62
N GLN A 122 -11.92 -9.32 -10.08
CA GLN A 122 -11.36 -10.57 -9.56
C GLN A 122 -11.68 -10.76 -8.08
N VAL A 123 -11.90 -12.01 -7.70
CA VAL A 123 -12.14 -12.37 -6.31
C VAL A 123 -10.80 -12.42 -5.57
N VAL A 124 -10.73 -11.71 -4.46
CA VAL A 124 -9.60 -11.73 -3.53
C VAL A 124 -9.96 -12.56 -2.30
N ASN A 125 -9.01 -13.39 -1.85
CA ASN A 125 -9.13 -14.14 -0.60
C ASN A 125 -7.73 -14.23 0.04
N TYR A 126 -7.55 -13.50 1.13
CA TYR A 126 -6.25 -13.32 1.80
C TYR A 126 -6.37 -13.30 3.33
N ASP A 127 -7.57 -13.58 3.85
CA ASP A 127 -7.86 -13.75 5.29
C ASP A 127 -7.62 -15.21 5.72
#